data_AF-A0A520N2L4-F1
#
_entry.id   AF-A0A520N2L4-F1
#
_cell.length_a   1.000
_cell.length_b   1.000
_cell.length_c   1.000
_cell.angle_alpha   90.00
_cell.angle_beta   90.00
_cell.angle_gamma   90.00
#
_symmetry.space_group_name_H-M   'P 1'
#
loop_
_entity.id
_entity.type
_entity.pdbx_description
1 polymer ?
#
loop_
_entity_poly.entity_id
_entity_poly.type
_entity_poly.pdbx_seq_one_letter_code
_entity_poly.pdbx_strand_id
1 'polypeptide(L)'
;MTAITGLLPAKPAAKPVSPLFSTGPTRKRPGWTPTALDTASLGRSHRASHPKSRIQKCIALIHATLALPEGYLVGIVPGSDT
;
A
#
# COMPACT_ATOMS: atom_id res chain seq x y z
N MET A 1 -21.56 26.41 30.69
CA MET A 1 -20.75 25.25 30.25
C MET A 1 -21.62 24.01 30.35
N THR A 2 -22.35 23.68 29.28
CA THR A 2 -23.27 22.53 29.28
C THR A 2 -22.45 21.27 29.03
N ALA A 3 -22.34 20.41 30.03
CA ALA A 3 -21.68 19.11 29.89
C ALA A 3 -22.44 18.29 28.83
N ILE A 4 -21.73 17.82 27.81
CA ILE A 4 -22.27 16.88 26.84
C ILE A 4 -22.35 15.52 27.56
N THR A 5 -23.48 15.25 28.22
CA THR A 5 -23.80 13.95 28.83
C THR A 5 -24.33 12.97 27.76
N GLY A 6 -23.59 12.83 26.66
CA GLY A 6 -23.82 11.76 25.69
C GLY A 6 -23.30 10.44 26.27
N LEU A 7 -24.13 9.40 26.25
CA LEU A 7 -23.77 8.04 26.68
C LEU A 7 -22.49 7.59 25.94
N LEU A 8 -21.39 7.38 26.66
CA LEU A 8 -20.19 6.81 26.06
C LEU A 8 -20.49 5.38 25.59
N PRO A 9 -20.11 5.00 24.36
CA PRO A 9 -20.35 3.65 23.87
C PRO A 9 -19.64 2.63 24.78
N ALA A 10 -20.32 1.52 25.05
CA ALA A 10 -19.76 0.44 25.86
C ALA A 10 -18.45 -0.06 25.23
N LYS A 11 -17.44 -0.31 26.08
CA LYS A 11 -16.12 -0.78 25.63
C LYS A 11 -16.29 -2.09 24.84
N PRO A 12 -15.73 -2.18 23.61
CA PRO A 12 -15.78 -3.42 22.84
C PRO A 12 -15.17 -4.60 23.62
N ALA A 13 -15.91 -5.70 23.71
CA ALA A 13 -15.41 -6.94 24.31
C ALA A 13 -14.33 -7.60 23.43
N ALA A 14 -14.47 -7.49 22.10
CA ALA A 14 -13.50 -7.97 21.14
C ALA A 14 -12.43 -6.92 20.85
N LYS A 15 -11.17 -7.32 20.96
CA LYS A 15 -10.02 -6.49 20.55
C LYS A 15 -9.76 -6.66 19.05
N PRO A 16 -9.28 -5.61 18.36
CA PRO A 16 -8.80 -5.75 16.99
C PRO A 16 -7.65 -6.75 16.91
N VAL A 17 -7.56 -7.47 15.78
CA VAL A 17 -6.50 -8.45 15.50
C VAL A 17 -5.10 -7.81 15.50
N SER A 18 -5.01 -6.48 15.36
CA SER A 18 -3.76 -5.75 15.38
C SER A 18 -3.95 -4.33 15.93
N PRO A 19 -2.99 -3.82 16.71
CA PRO A 19 -3.04 -2.47 17.27
C PRO A 19 -2.43 -1.39 16.35
N LEU A 20 -2.10 -1.71 15.10
CA LEU A 20 -1.42 -0.80 14.16
C LEU A 20 -2.43 0.14 13.47
N PHE A 21 -2.77 1.26 14.13
CA PHE A 21 -3.77 2.24 13.67
C PHE A 21 -3.20 3.51 13.00
N SER A 22 -1.90 3.54 12.68
CA SER A 22 -1.28 4.66 11.96
C SER A 22 -1.82 4.79 10.52
N THR A 23 -1.81 6.01 9.98
CA THR A 23 -2.23 6.31 8.60
C THR A 23 -1.12 6.10 7.55
N GLY A 24 0.12 5.88 8.00
CA GLY A 24 1.27 5.61 7.15
C GLY A 24 2.56 5.51 7.98
N PRO A 25 3.32 4.40 7.92
CA PRO A 25 2.96 3.10 7.34
C PRO A 25 1.71 2.49 7.98
N THR A 26 0.90 1.77 7.19
CA THR A 26 -0.31 1.06 7.66
C THR A 26 -0.07 -0.45 7.76
N ARG A 27 -0.94 -1.16 8.49
CA ARG A 27 -0.88 -2.63 8.60
C ARG A 27 -0.95 -3.31 7.23
N LYS A 28 -0.06 -4.26 6.95
CA LYS A 28 -0.13 -5.12 5.76
C LYS A 28 -1.34 -6.06 5.82
N ARG A 29 -1.73 -6.60 4.66
CA ARG A 29 -2.81 -7.61 4.56
C ARG A 29 -2.52 -8.83 5.45
N PRO A 30 -3.54 -9.53 5.99
CA PRO A 30 -3.35 -10.79 6.70
C PRO A 30 -2.53 -11.80 5.89
N GLY A 31 -1.63 -12.53 6.57
CA GLY A 31 -0.77 -13.55 5.94
C GLY A 31 0.36 -13.00 5.06
N TRP A 32 0.61 -11.69 5.07
CA TRP A 32 1.74 -11.11 4.34
C TRP A 32 3.08 -11.52 4.95
N THR A 33 4.02 -11.95 4.11
CA THR A 33 5.40 -12.29 4.48
C THR A 33 6.39 -11.67 3.48
N PRO A 34 7.64 -11.40 3.88
CA PRO A 34 8.68 -10.94 2.95
C PRO A 34 8.99 -11.95 1.84
N THR A 35 8.76 -13.24 2.07
CA THR A 35 8.97 -14.31 1.07
C THR A 35 8.09 -14.18 -0.17
N ALA A 36 7.00 -13.40 -0.09
CA ALA A 36 6.18 -13.07 -1.26
C ALA A 36 6.88 -12.11 -2.25
N LEU A 37 8.00 -11.50 -1.87
CA LEU A 37 8.78 -10.63 -2.73
C LEU A 37 9.81 -11.46 -3.50
N ASP A 38 9.69 -11.47 -4.82
CA ASP A 38 10.75 -12.01 -5.68
C ASP A 38 11.98 -11.08 -5.64
N THR A 39 13.10 -11.67 -5.20
CA THR A 39 14.39 -11.02 -4.95
C THR A 39 15.36 -11.10 -6.13
N ALA A 40 14.98 -11.71 -7.26
CA ALA A 40 15.85 -11.84 -8.43
C ALA A 40 16.26 -10.49 -9.05
N SER A 41 15.54 -9.42 -8.70
CA SER A 41 15.86 -8.05 -9.09
C SER A 41 16.93 -7.36 -8.23
N LEU A 42 17.28 -7.91 -7.05
CA LEU A 42 18.26 -7.30 -6.16
C LEU A 42 19.66 -7.28 -6.80
N GLY A 43 20.41 -6.21 -6.56
CA GLY A 43 21.77 -6.02 -7.12
C GLY A 43 21.81 -5.82 -8.64
N ARG A 44 20.66 -5.65 -9.31
CA ARG A 44 20.57 -5.39 -10.76
C ARG A 44 20.20 -3.94 -11.04
N SER A 45 20.60 -3.44 -12.21
CA SER A 45 20.10 -2.17 -12.73
C SER A 45 18.58 -2.25 -12.94
N HIS A 46 17.84 -1.20 -12.57
CA HIS A 46 16.41 -1.08 -12.88
C HIS A 46 16.10 -1.08 -14.38
N ARG A 47 17.10 -0.83 -15.23
CA ARG A 47 16.99 -0.89 -16.70
C ARG A 47 17.21 -2.29 -17.27
N ALA A 48 17.69 -3.25 -16.47
CA ALA A 48 17.85 -4.62 -16.91
C ALA A 48 16.48 -5.27 -17.20
N SER A 49 16.45 -6.27 -18.09
CA SER A 49 15.22 -6.88 -18.61
C SER A 49 14.24 -7.29 -17.50
N HIS A 50 14.71 -8.07 -16.51
CA HIS A 50 13.85 -8.55 -15.43
C HIS A 50 13.30 -7.43 -14.52
N PRO A 51 14.11 -6.55 -13.89
CA PRO A 51 13.60 -5.40 -13.15
C PRO A 51 12.67 -4.48 -13.96
N LYS A 52 13.01 -4.19 -15.22
CA LYS A 52 12.18 -3.38 -16.13
C LYS A 52 10.81 -4.00 -16.34
N SER A 53 10.74 -5.32 -16.52
CA SER A 53 9.46 -6.03 -16.68
C SER A 53 8.55 -5.91 -15.45
N ARG A 54 9.13 -5.84 -14.24
CA ARG A 54 8.36 -5.66 -12.99
C ARG A 54 7.81 -4.25 -12.88
N ILE A 55 8.59 -3.24 -13.28
CA ILE A 55 8.13 -1.84 -13.34
C ILE A 55 6.97 -1.73 -14.34
N GLN A 56 7.11 -2.32 -15.53
CA GLN A 56 6.04 -2.37 -16.54
C GLN A 56 4.78 -3.07 -16.02
N LYS A 57 4.94 -4.21 -15.31
CA LYS A 57 3.82 -4.90 -14.67
C LYS A 57 3.12 -4.01 -13.63
N CYS A 58 3.87 -3.28 -12.82
CA CYS A 58 3.31 -2.35 -11.84
C CYS A 58 2.48 -1.25 -12.54
N ILE A 59 3.03 -0.63 -13.58
CA ILE A 59 2.33 0.38 -14.40
C ILE A 59 1.03 -0.21 -14.96
N ALA A 60 1.07 -1.38 -15.58
CA ALA A 60 -0.13 -2.02 -16.13
C ALA A 60 -1.20 -2.30 -15.06
N LEU A 61 -0.79 -2.75 -13.88
CA LEU A 61 -1.71 -2.95 -12.75
C LEU A 61 -2.33 -1.65 -12.26
N ILE A 62 -1.59 -0.54 -12.23
CA ILE A 62 -2.11 0.78 -11.86
C ILE A 62 -3.15 1.25 -12.87
N HIS A 63 -2.86 1.13 -14.17
CA HIS A 63 -3.83 1.44 -15.23
C HIS A 63 -5.15 0.69 -15.05
N ALA A 64 -5.06 -0.63 -14.82
CA ALA A 64 -6.24 -1.48 -14.63
C ALA A 64 -6.98 -1.16 -13.32
N THR A 65 -6.25 -0.94 -12.23
CA THR A 65 -6.83 -0.71 -10.89
C THR A 65 -7.56 0.63 -10.81
N LEU A 66 -7.00 1.68 -11.43
CA LEU A 66 -7.56 3.02 -11.41
C LEU A 66 -8.48 3.31 -12.61
N ALA A 67 -8.61 2.37 -13.55
CA ALA A 67 -9.33 2.55 -14.81
C ALA A 67 -8.93 3.86 -15.53
N LEU A 68 -7.61 4.07 -15.69
CA LEU A 68 -7.09 5.31 -16.26
C LEU A 68 -7.61 5.52 -17.70
N PRO A 69 -7.98 6.76 -18.09
CA PRO A 69 -8.38 7.06 -19.46
C PRO A 69 -7.27 6.77 -20.47
N GLU A 70 -7.66 6.59 -21.73
CA GLU A 70 -6.71 6.45 -22.84
C GLU A 70 -5.78 7.67 -22.92
N GLY A 71 -4.50 7.43 -23.23
CA GLY A 71 -3.47 8.46 -23.36
C GLY A 71 -2.86 8.93 -22.04
N TYR A 72 -3.41 8.57 -20.88
CA TYR A 72 -2.79 8.88 -19.59
C TYR A 72 -1.53 8.03 -19.39
N LEU A 73 -0.53 8.56 -18.68
CA LEU A 73 0.74 7.89 -18.40
C LEU A 73 0.97 7.79 -16.89
N VAL A 74 1.58 6.68 -16.45
CA VAL A 74 1.99 6.47 -15.05
C VAL A 74 3.51 6.63 -14.93
N GLY A 75 3.92 7.61 -14.13
CA GLY A 75 5.31 7.77 -13.70
C GLY A 75 5.59 7.02 -12.39
N ILE A 76 6.75 6.37 -12.30
CA ILE A 76 7.27 5.82 -11.04
C ILE A 76 8.59 6.53 -10.74
N VAL A 77 8.61 7.27 -9.64
CA VAL A 77 9.75 8.09 -9.21
C VAL A 77 10.24 7.64 -7.83
N PRO A 78 11.55 7.76 -7.53
CA PRO A 78 12.04 7.59 -6.16
C PRO A 78 11.56 8.76 -5.29
N GLY A 79 11.24 8.47 -4.03
CA GLY A 79 10.77 9.48 -3.07
C GLY A 79 9.45 9.06 -2.42
N SER A 80 9.01 9.88 -1.46
CA SER A 80 7.65 9.85 -0.92
C SER A 80 6.77 10.89 -1.62
N ASP A 81 5.52 11.01 -1.19
CA ASP A 81 4.56 12.03 -1.63
C ASP A 81 4.85 13.44 -1.05
N THR A 82 6.11 13.74 -0.75
CA THR A 82 6.56 15.03 -0.21
C THR A 82 7.23 15.81 -1.33
#